data_AF-A0A815ZHJ5-F1
#
_entry.id   AF-A0A815ZHJ5-F1
#
_cell.length_a   1.000
_cell.length_b   1.000
_cell.length_c   1.000
_cell.angle_alpha   90.00
_cell.angle_beta   90.00
_cell.angle_gamma   90.00
#
_symmetry.space_group_name_H-M   'P 1'
#
loop_
_entity.id
_entity.type
_entity.pdbx_description
1 polymer ?
#
loop_
_entity_poly.entity_id
_entity_poly.type
_entity_poly.pdbx_seq_one_letter_code
_entity_poly.pdbx_strand_id
1 'polypeptide(L)'
;MAAFLELRRNADQILGELEYLAKEAEYVREYENRCAVIVQSAWRGCCVRSHIKYLNRCATLIQTWWRIYKAKAIFRRKLKEHVIQLRLKYYDDNAVKIQKIWRGYYVRKYVLDYYSRKRYLASIEQKNEQIRTQLRDYREYLGQKQLEQQRQENIAKLEEEAKKTHYLVSTKVVPGIYNSKYLEAPKEMEIILRTTKFELPSKKVKPTRNQKDQDIATLTKFLPPLKSKPQGPFRTPEDVRYQRYRPLKPSLRCETDFFATEKMREELKLQEWVDRIHDDTFKSGVCRDKHYPRMLVGEEPYIEPTKLERAALREPNKKQWVDEKGFRSLVHGIPEFDKFETTYVEPHFYYSTS
;
A
#
# COMPACT_ATOMS: atom_id res chain seq x y z
N MET A 1 65.21 63.84 -90.81
CA MET A 1 65.03 63.76 -92.29
C MET A 1 65.31 62.35 -92.83
N ALA A 2 66.45 61.72 -92.49
CA ALA A 2 66.84 60.40 -93.02
C ALA A 2 65.84 59.26 -92.73
N ALA A 3 65.43 59.05 -91.47
CA ALA A 3 64.48 57.99 -91.10
C ALA A 3 63.09 58.11 -91.77
N PHE A 4 62.63 59.33 -92.04
CA PHE A 4 61.37 59.56 -92.76
C PHE A 4 61.48 59.20 -94.24
N LEU A 5 62.63 59.46 -94.86
CA LEU A 5 62.90 59.08 -96.25
C LEU A 5 63.07 57.56 -96.39
N GLU A 6 63.64 56.89 -95.38
CA GLU A 6 63.71 55.43 -95.31
C GLU A 6 62.32 54.79 -95.14
N LEU A 7 61.50 55.30 -94.21
CA LEU A 7 60.11 54.89 -94.04
C LEU A 7 59.29 55.08 -95.32
N ARG A 8 59.51 56.19 -96.04
CA ARG A 8 58.81 56.48 -97.30
C ARG A 8 59.27 55.57 -98.44
N ARG A 9 60.54 55.19 -98.48
CA ARG A 9 61.06 54.21 -99.47
C ARG A 9 60.52 52.81 -99.22
N ASN A 10 60.33 52.44 -97.95
CA ASN A 10 59.82 51.13 -97.56
C ASN A 10 58.30 51.13 -97.30
N ALA A 11 57.61 52.24 -97.57
CA ALA A 11 56.21 52.43 -97.18
C ALA A 11 55.30 51.39 -97.81
N ASP A 12 55.48 51.09 -99.10
CA ASP A 12 54.65 50.12 -99.81
C ASP A 12 54.88 48.70 -99.30
N GLN A 13 56.12 48.36 -98.93
CA GLN A 13 56.44 47.08 -98.32
C GLN A 13 55.81 46.96 -96.92
N ILE A 14 55.95 48.00 -96.10
CA ILE A 14 55.37 48.05 -94.75
C ILE A 14 53.84 47.97 -94.82
N LEU A 15 53.21 48.70 -95.75
CA LEU A 15 51.76 48.65 -95.97
C LEU A 15 51.32 47.25 -96.41
N GLY A 16 52.05 46.61 -97.34
CA GLY A 16 51.77 45.24 -97.75
C GLY A 16 51.90 44.22 -96.61
N GLU A 17 52.94 44.35 -95.78
CA GLU A 17 53.12 43.53 -94.57
C GLU A 17 52.00 43.76 -93.54
N LEU A 18 51.59 45.01 -93.32
CA LEU A 18 50.50 45.35 -92.41
C LEU A 18 49.15 44.83 -92.90
N GLU A 19 48.85 44.96 -94.19
CA GLU A 19 47.64 44.40 -94.79
C GLU A 19 47.60 42.88 -94.70
N TYR A 20 48.74 42.21 -94.89
CA TYR A 20 48.86 40.78 -94.72
C TYR A 20 48.60 40.36 -93.26
N LEU A 21 49.25 41.04 -92.30
CA LEU A 21 49.06 40.78 -90.87
C LEU A 21 47.61 41.05 -90.42
N ALA A 22 46.96 42.08 -90.96
CA ALA A 22 45.56 42.38 -90.67
C ALA A 22 44.63 41.27 -91.20
N LYS A 23 44.85 40.78 -92.42
CA LYS A 23 44.07 39.68 -93.00
C LYS A 23 44.28 38.37 -92.23
N GLU A 24 45.52 38.07 -91.85
CA GLU A 24 45.85 36.88 -91.04
C GLU A 24 45.19 36.97 -89.65
N ALA A 25 45.23 38.14 -89.02
CA ALA A 25 44.56 38.38 -87.75
C ALA A 25 43.04 38.20 -87.87
N GLU A 26 42.41 38.71 -88.94
CA GLU A 26 40.97 38.50 -89.17
C GLU A 26 40.63 37.02 -89.42
N TYR A 27 41.47 36.29 -90.15
CA TYR A 27 41.29 34.86 -90.41
C TYR A 27 41.36 34.03 -89.11
N VAL A 28 42.30 34.34 -88.21
CA VAL A 28 42.51 33.61 -86.96
C VAL A 28 41.56 34.07 -85.84
N ARG A 29 41.01 35.29 -85.91
CA ARG A 29 40.15 35.92 -84.89
C ARG A 29 39.03 35.03 -84.38
N GLU A 30 38.31 34.35 -85.28
CA GLU A 30 37.20 33.48 -84.88
C GLU A 30 37.66 32.27 -84.08
N TYR A 31 38.78 31.66 -84.48
CA TYR A 31 39.35 30.52 -83.80
C TYR A 31 39.85 30.90 -82.40
N GLU A 32 40.59 32.00 -82.30
CA GLU A 32 41.05 32.55 -81.00
C GLU A 32 39.88 32.89 -80.09
N ASN A 33 38.83 33.54 -80.61
CA ASN A 33 37.64 33.85 -79.84
C ASN A 33 36.94 32.58 -79.33
N ARG A 34 36.80 31.53 -80.17
CA ARG A 34 36.22 30.25 -79.73
C ARG A 34 37.06 29.61 -78.62
N CYS A 35 38.38 29.55 -78.80
CA CYS A 35 39.31 29.05 -77.79
C CYS A 35 39.20 29.85 -76.47
N ALA A 36 39.17 31.18 -76.55
CA ALA A 36 39.01 32.06 -75.39
C ALA A 36 37.66 31.81 -74.68
N VAL A 37 36.56 31.67 -75.41
CA VAL A 37 35.24 31.36 -74.84
C VAL A 37 35.23 30.01 -74.13
N ILE A 38 35.91 28.98 -74.67
CA ILE A 38 36.05 27.68 -74.00
C ILE A 38 36.79 27.82 -72.68
N VAL A 39 37.95 28.48 -72.67
CA VAL A 39 38.73 28.69 -71.45
C VAL A 39 37.95 29.50 -70.42
N GLN A 40 37.33 30.59 -70.84
CA GLN A 40 36.56 31.44 -69.93
C GLN A 40 35.32 30.73 -69.37
N SER A 41 34.58 29.98 -70.19
CA SER A 41 33.40 29.24 -69.74
C SER A 41 33.78 28.10 -68.78
N ALA A 42 34.88 27.40 -69.06
CA ALA A 42 35.45 26.39 -68.16
C ALA A 42 35.85 27.01 -66.81
N TRP A 43 36.54 28.15 -66.82
CA TRP A 43 36.92 28.89 -65.62
C TRP A 43 35.69 29.34 -64.80
N ARG A 44 34.72 30.02 -65.44
CA ARG A 44 33.48 30.44 -64.77
C ARG A 44 32.73 29.26 -64.16
N GLY A 45 32.65 28.14 -64.91
CA GLY A 45 32.07 26.89 -64.41
C GLY A 45 32.83 26.33 -63.20
N CYS A 46 34.16 26.39 -63.20
CA CYS A 46 35.00 25.98 -62.08
C CYS A 46 34.74 26.82 -60.82
N CYS A 47 34.67 28.16 -60.97
CA CYS A 47 34.34 29.07 -59.88
C CYS A 47 32.96 28.77 -59.28
N VAL A 48 31.93 28.63 -60.13
CA VAL A 48 30.55 28.34 -59.68
C VAL A 48 30.47 27.00 -58.96
N ARG A 49 31.07 25.94 -59.51
CA ARG A 49 31.08 24.61 -58.86
C ARG A 49 31.81 24.64 -57.52
N SER A 50 32.91 25.37 -57.42
CA SER A 50 33.65 25.55 -56.16
C SER A 50 32.81 26.29 -55.12
N HIS A 51 32.09 27.33 -55.53
CA HIS A 51 31.18 28.05 -54.65
C HIS A 51 30.01 27.18 -54.17
N ILE A 52 29.38 26.40 -55.07
CA ILE A 52 28.32 25.45 -54.69
C ILE A 52 28.86 24.41 -53.70
N LYS A 53 30.07 23.88 -53.91
CA LYS A 53 30.70 22.94 -52.99
C LYS A 53 30.91 23.56 -51.60
N TYR A 54 31.33 24.82 -51.55
CA TYR A 54 31.45 25.58 -50.29
C TYR A 54 30.09 25.73 -49.60
N LEU A 55 29.04 26.14 -50.32
CA LEU A 55 27.69 26.28 -49.76
C LEU A 55 27.17 24.93 -49.22
N ASN A 56 27.36 23.84 -49.96
CA ASN A 56 26.98 22.49 -49.52
C ASN A 56 27.75 22.06 -48.25
N ARG A 57 29.03 22.42 -48.14
CA ARG A 57 29.80 22.18 -46.91
C ARG A 57 29.24 22.98 -45.73
N CYS A 58 28.92 24.25 -45.91
CA CYS A 58 28.30 25.06 -44.85
C CYS A 58 26.92 24.50 -44.45
N ALA A 59 26.11 24.09 -45.42
CA ALA A 59 24.80 23.49 -45.16
C ALA A 59 24.92 22.18 -44.37
N THR A 60 25.85 21.29 -44.76
CA THR A 60 26.07 20.04 -44.02
C THR A 60 26.54 20.28 -42.59
N LEU A 61 27.42 21.27 -42.37
CA LEU A 61 27.85 21.67 -41.02
C LEU A 61 26.68 22.17 -40.16
N ILE A 62 25.83 23.05 -40.68
CA ILE A 62 24.67 23.54 -39.94
C ILE A 62 23.74 22.37 -39.59
N GLN A 63 23.48 21.49 -40.55
CA GLN A 63 22.62 20.33 -40.33
C GLN A 63 23.19 19.32 -39.34
N THR A 64 24.51 19.06 -39.35
CA THR A 64 25.14 18.13 -38.40
C THR A 64 25.06 18.68 -36.99
N TRP A 65 25.38 19.96 -36.78
CA TRP A 65 25.23 20.63 -35.50
C TRP A 65 23.79 20.60 -34.98
N TRP A 66 22.81 20.83 -35.85
CA TRP A 66 21.40 20.73 -35.48
C TRP A 66 20.98 19.32 -35.05
N ARG A 67 21.39 18.29 -35.81
CA ARG A 67 21.11 16.89 -35.46
C ARG A 67 21.76 16.52 -34.12
N ILE A 68 22.99 16.96 -33.87
CA ILE A 68 23.68 16.77 -32.59
C ILE A 68 22.93 17.46 -31.45
N TYR A 69 22.50 18.71 -31.64
CA TYR A 69 21.72 19.43 -30.65
C TYR A 69 20.43 18.68 -30.27
N LYS A 70 19.66 18.24 -31.28
CA LYS A 70 18.45 17.44 -31.05
C LYS A 70 18.76 16.13 -30.30
N ALA A 71 19.79 15.40 -30.73
CA ALA A 71 20.19 14.15 -30.07
C ALA A 71 20.57 14.38 -28.60
N LYS A 72 21.35 15.43 -28.31
CA LYS A 72 21.72 15.82 -26.93
C LYS A 72 20.49 16.19 -26.10
N ALA A 73 19.52 16.92 -26.67
CA ALA A 73 18.28 17.28 -25.98
C ALA A 73 17.47 16.02 -25.61
N ILE A 74 17.31 15.08 -26.55
CA ILE A 74 16.62 13.81 -26.31
C ILE A 74 17.34 12.98 -25.25
N PHE A 75 18.68 12.88 -25.33
CA PHE A 75 19.48 12.15 -24.37
C PHE A 75 19.35 12.74 -22.95
N ARG A 76 19.46 14.05 -22.80
CA ARG A 76 19.28 14.73 -21.51
C ARG A 76 17.91 14.46 -20.90
N ARG A 77 16.85 14.47 -21.72
CA ARG A 77 15.49 14.11 -21.27
C ARG A 77 15.44 12.67 -20.76
N LYS A 78 15.92 11.71 -21.55
CA LYS A 78 15.95 10.29 -21.16
C LYS A 78 16.78 10.06 -19.89
N LEU A 79 17.92 10.73 -19.77
CA LEU A 79 18.78 10.63 -18.59
C LEU A 79 18.06 11.17 -17.34
N LYS A 80 17.37 12.31 -17.46
CA LYS A 80 16.56 12.86 -16.36
C LYS A 80 15.45 11.89 -15.93
N GLU A 81 14.72 11.34 -16.89
CA GLU A 81 13.67 10.32 -16.63
C GLU A 81 14.26 9.10 -15.92
N HIS A 82 15.39 8.57 -16.40
CA HIS A 82 16.04 7.42 -15.81
C HIS A 82 16.54 7.67 -14.39
N VAL A 83 17.15 8.83 -14.12
CA VAL A 83 17.60 9.21 -12.77
C VAL A 83 16.42 9.32 -11.81
N ILE A 84 15.30 9.89 -12.24
CA ILE A 84 14.07 9.96 -11.43
C ILE A 84 13.57 8.55 -11.11
N GLN A 85 13.53 7.65 -12.09
CA GLN A 85 13.10 6.26 -11.87
C GLN A 85 14.01 5.52 -10.88
N LEU A 86 15.32 5.66 -11.00
CA LEU A 86 16.27 5.05 -10.05
C LEU A 86 16.06 5.58 -8.64
N ARG A 87 15.85 6.90 -8.49
CA ARG A 87 15.59 7.53 -7.20
C ARG A 87 14.28 7.02 -6.59
N LEU A 88 13.20 6.98 -7.37
CA LEU A 88 11.90 6.46 -6.90
C LEU A 88 12.05 5.02 -6.42
N LYS A 89 12.67 4.15 -7.25
CA LYS A 89 12.90 2.76 -6.88
C LYS A 89 13.68 2.60 -5.57
N TYR A 90 14.72 3.40 -5.37
CA TYR A 90 15.49 3.40 -4.13
C TYR A 90 14.62 3.74 -2.91
N TYR A 91 13.80 4.78 -3.00
CA TYR A 91 12.93 5.18 -1.89
C TYR A 91 11.77 4.20 -1.69
N ASP A 92 11.21 3.65 -2.75
CA ASP A 92 10.16 2.62 -2.68
C ASP A 92 10.68 1.36 -1.97
N ASP A 93 11.87 0.87 -2.34
CA ASP A 93 12.51 -0.28 -1.68
C ASP A 93 12.72 -0.03 -0.18
N ASN A 94 13.12 1.19 0.19
CA ASN A 94 13.28 1.57 1.59
C ASN A 94 11.94 1.73 2.33
N ALA A 95 10.93 2.30 1.68
CA ALA A 95 9.59 2.41 2.21
C ALA A 95 9.00 1.02 2.49
N VAL A 96 9.16 0.07 1.58
CA VAL A 96 8.70 -1.33 1.76
C VAL A 96 9.35 -1.96 2.99
N LYS A 97 10.66 -1.76 3.22
CA LYS A 97 11.35 -2.27 4.42
C LYS A 97 10.75 -1.69 5.70
N ILE A 98 10.57 -0.36 5.76
CA ILE A 98 9.98 0.33 6.91
C ILE A 98 8.57 -0.19 7.16
N GLN A 99 7.74 -0.23 6.12
CA GLN A 99 6.37 -0.69 6.23
C GLN A 99 6.27 -2.17 6.65
N LYS A 100 7.15 -3.05 6.15
CA LYS A 100 7.22 -4.46 6.56
C LYS A 100 7.47 -4.57 8.07
N ILE A 101 8.47 -3.84 8.58
CA ILE A 101 8.81 -3.84 10.01
C ILE A 101 7.63 -3.31 10.82
N TRP A 102 7.02 -2.21 10.39
CA TRP A 102 5.89 -1.58 11.08
C TRP A 102 4.66 -2.50 11.12
N ARG A 103 4.27 -3.12 10.00
CA ARG A 103 3.16 -4.09 9.96
C ARG A 103 3.41 -5.25 10.93
N GLY A 104 4.63 -5.75 10.99
CA GLY A 104 5.03 -6.78 11.94
C GLY A 104 4.91 -6.33 13.41
N TYR A 105 5.38 -5.12 13.72
CA TYR A 105 5.21 -4.52 15.05
C TYR A 105 3.74 -4.36 15.43
N TYR A 106 2.93 -3.79 14.53
CA TYR A 106 1.51 -3.54 14.76
C TYR A 106 0.76 -4.82 15.12
N VAL A 107 0.95 -5.89 14.34
CA VAL A 107 0.31 -7.18 14.59
C VAL A 107 0.71 -7.74 15.96
N ARG A 108 2.00 -7.75 16.30
CA ARG A 108 2.48 -8.29 17.57
C ARG A 108 2.02 -7.49 18.80
N LYS A 109 1.74 -6.20 18.63
CA LYS A 109 1.32 -5.33 19.72
C LYS A 109 -0.19 -5.24 19.89
N TYR A 110 -0.94 -5.12 18.80
CA TYR A 110 -2.36 -4.75 18.85
C TYR A 110 -3.33 -5.85 18.40
N VAL A 111 -2.87 -6.83 17.61
CA VAL A 111 -3.76 -7.87 17.04
C VAL A 111 -3.55 -9.21 17.75
N LEU A 112 -2.31 -9.70 17.80
CA LEU A 112 -1.94 -11.00 18.35
C LEU A 112 -0.89 -10.82 19.45
N ASP A 113 -1.32 -10.45 20.65
CA ASP A 113 -0.47 -10.45 21.84
C ASP A 113 -0.33 -11.90 22.37
N TYR A 114 0.80 -12.53 22.06
CA TYR A 114 1.16 -13.87 22.51
C TYR A 114 1.09 -14.02 24.05
N TYR A 115 1.57 -13.03 24.81
CA TYR A 115 1.64 -13.12 26.26
C TYR A 115 0.24 -13.00 26.89
N SER A 116 -0.63 -12.17 26.32
CA SER A 116 -2.04 -12.13 26.74
C SER A 116 -2.73 -13.48 26.47
N ARG A 117 -2.53 -14.06 25.28
CA ARG A 117 -3.13 -15.34 24.91
C ARG A 117 -2.61 -16.50 25.76
N LYS A 118 -1.31 -16.52 26.06
CA LYS A 118 -0.71 -17.55 26.93
C LYS A 118 -1.30 -17.49 28.35
N ARG A 119 -1.44 -16.29 28.91
CA ARG A 119 -2.07 -16.08 30.23
C ARG A 119 -3.54 -16.53 30.22
N TYR A 120 -4.29 -16.19 29.18
CA TYR A 120 -5.66 -16.65 29.01
C TYR A 120 -5.76 -18.18 29.00
N LEU A 121 -4.93 -18.86 28.19
CA LEU A 121 -4.95 -20.32 28.10
C LEU A 121 -4.59 -20.99 29.44
N ALA A 122 -3.60 -20.46 30.17
CA ALA A 122 -3.28 -20.94 31.52
C ALA A 122 -4.47 -20.78 32.49
N SER A 123 -5.21 -19.66 32.41
CA SER A 123 -6.41 -19.47 33.22
C SER A 123 -7.54 -20.47 32.86
N ILE A 124 -7.63 -20.86 31.59
CA ILE A 124 -8.61 -21.85 31.12
C ILE A 124 -8.23 -23.24 31.61
N GLU A 125 -6.95 -23.60 31.57
CA GLU A 125 -6.43 -24.85 32.11
C GLU A 125 -6.75 -24.99 33.60
N GLN A 126 -6.47 -23.95 34.40
CA GLN A 126 -6.81 -23.93 35.82
C GLN A 126 -8.31 -24.11 36.08
N LYS A 127 -9.17 -23.42 35.30
CA LYS A 127 -10.64 -23.59 35.40
C LYS A 127 -11.09 -25.00 35.02
N ASN A 128 -10.48 -25.58 33.98
CA ASN A 128 -10.79 -26.95 33.56
C ASN A 128 -10.42 -27.95 34.65
N GLU A 129 -9.29 -27.75 35.34
CA GLU A 129 -8.92 -28.57 36.49
C GLU A 129 -9.93 -28.44 37.64
N GLN A 130 -10.35 -27.22 37.98
CA GLN A 130 -11.38 -26.98 38.98
C GLN A 130 -12.70 -27.66 38.64
N ILE A 131 -13.13 -27.61 37.38
CA ILE A 131 -14.34 -28.30 36.93
C ILE A 131 -14.16 -29.83 37.03
N ARG A 132 -12.99 -30.36 36.66
CA ARG A 132 -12.70 -31.79 36.78
C ARG A 132 -12.67 -32.27 38.22
N THR A 133 -12.16 -31.47 39.17
CA THR A 133 -12.24 -31.81 40.60
C THR A 133 -13.69 -31.78 41.08
N GLN A 134 -14.44 -30.72 40.78
CA GLN A 134 -15.87 -30.62 41.13
C GLN A 134 -16.69 -31.81 40.61
N LEU A 135 -16.45 -32.23 39.36
CA LEU A 135 -17.12 -33.40 38.78
C LEU A 135 -16.74 -34.72 39.45
N ARG A 136 -15.49 -34.86 39.91
CA ARG A 136 -15.05 -36.03 40.70
C ARG A 136 -15.73 -36.06 42.06
N ASP A 137 -15.67 -34.95 42.79
CA ASP A 137 -16.26 -34.82 44.12
C ASP A 137 -17.77 -35.06 44.06
N TYR A 138 -18.45 -34.52 43.03
CA TYR A 138 -19.88 -34.74 42.83
C TYR A 138 -20.22 -36.20 42.51
N ARG A 139 -19.37 -36.89 41.71
CA ARG A 139 -19.55 -38.32 41.42
C ARG A 139 -19.38 -39.16 42.68
N GLU A 140 -18.40 -38.85 43.52
CA GLU A 140 -18.18 -39.54 44.80
C GLU A 140 -19.36 -39.30 45.76
N TYR A 141 -19.82 -38.06 45.88
CA TYR A 141 -20.99 -37.70 46.67
C TYR A 141 -22.25 -38.46 46.22
N LEU A 142 -22.52 -38.52 44.91
CA LEU A 142 -23.65 -39.30 44.39
C LEU A 142 -23.51 -40.80 44.68
N GLY A 143 -22.30 -41.35 44.57
CA GLY A 143 -22.01 -42.75 44.90
C GLY A 143 -22.27 -43.05 46.38
N GLN A 144 -21.80 -42.18 47.29
CA GLN A 144 -22.06 -42.30 48.72
C GLN A 144 -23.55 -42.23 49.03
N LYS A 145 -24.26 -41.25 48.47
CA LYS A 145 -25.70 -41.10 48.65
C LYS A 145 -26.48 -42.32 48.15
N GLN A 146 -26.07 -42.91 47.02
CA GLN A 146 -26.68 -44.13 46.50
C GLN A 146 -26.41 -45.33 47.41
N LEU A 147 -25.20 -45.46 47.95
CA LEU A 147 -24.85 -46.51 48.90
C LEU A 147 -25.64 -46.36 50.21
N GLU A 148 -25.80 -45.13 50.72
CA GLU A 148 -26.63 -44.83 51.88
C GLU A 148 -28.10 -45.18 51.64
N GLN A 149 -28.65 -44.83 50.47
CA GLN A 149 -30.01 -45.21 50.09
C GLN A 149 -30.17 -46.73 50.02
N GLN A 150 -29.23 -47.44 49.38
CA GLN A 150 -29.25 -48.91 49.35
C GLN A 150 -29.14 -49.50 50.76
N ARG A 151 -28.32 -48.91 51.63
CA ARG A 151 -28.19 -49.31 53.04
C ARG A 151 -29.50 -49.11 53.79
N GLN A 152 -30.17 -47.97 53.63
CA GLN A 152 -31.46 -47.67 54.23
C GLN A 152 -32.55 -48.60 53.70
N GLU A 153 -32.60 -48.86 52.40
CA GLU A 153 -33.53 -49.83 51.80
C GLU A 153 -33.29 -51.24 52.33
N ASN A 154 -32.03 -51.66 52.48
CA ASN A 154 -31.69 -52.96 53.04
C ASN A 154 -32.09 -53.04 54.52
N ILE A 155 -31.82 -52.01 55.32
CA ILE A 155 -32.26 -51.93 56.72
C ILE A 155 -33.79 -51.98 56.79
N ALA A 156 -34.50 -51.21 55.96
CA ALA A 156 -35.97 -51.22 55.93
C ALA A 156 -36.53 -52.60 55.55
N LYS A 157 -35.92 -53.31 54.59
CA LYS A 157 -36.27 -54.70 54.27
C LYS A 157 -36.07 -55.63 55.46
N LEU A 158 -34.94 -55.53 56.15
CA LEU A 158 -34.66 -56.31 57.36
C LEU A 158 -35.65 -55.98 58.48
N GLU A 159 -36.04 -54.71 58.65
CA GLU A 159 -37.07 -54.29 59.60
C GLU A 159 -38.46 -54.85 59.23
N GLU A 160 -38.84 -54.86 57.95
CA GLU A 160 -40.09 -55.48 57.50
C GLU A 160 -40.10 -56.99 57.74
N GLU A 161 -38.98 -57.67 57.49
CA GLU A 161 -38.80 -59.10 57.81
C GLU A 161 -38.86 -59.35 59.32
N ALA A 162 -38.21 -58.49 60.11
CA ALA A 162 -38.24 -58.53 61.56
C ALA A 162 -39.67 -58.33 62.10
N LYS A 163 -40.48 -57.43 61.52
CA LYS A 163 -41.90 -57.27 61.86
C LYS A 163 -42.69 -58.55 61.61
N LYS A 164 -42.46 -59.25 60.49
CA LYS A 164 -43.12 -60.53 60.16
C LYS A 164 -42.69 -61.66 61.10
N THR A 165 -41.42 -61.66 61.49
CA THR A 165 -40.78 -62.72 62.29
C THR A 165 -40.54 -62.31 63.74
N HIS A 166 -41.23 -61.27 64.23
CA HIS A 166 -41.00 -60.66 65.55
C HIS A 166 -41.16 -61.66 66.70
N TYR A 167 -41.90 -62.75 66.49
CA TYR A 167 -42.03 -63.85 67.46
C TYR A 167 -40.72 -64.61 67.73
N LEU A 168 -39.67 -64.41 66.93
CA LEU A 168 -38.35 -65.03 67.10
C LEU A 168 -37.39 -64.25 68.03
N VAL A 169 -37.84 -63.14 68.62
CA VAL A 169 -37.06 -62.33 69.58
C VAL A 169 -36.69 -63.15 70.82
N SER A 170 -35.46 -63.02 71.33
CA SER A 170 -35.06 -63.66 72.59
C SER A 170 -35.90 -63.18 73.78
N THR A 171 -36.30 -64.12 74.62
CA THR A 171 -36.94 -63.81 75.91
C THR A 171 -35.91 -63.90 77.04
N LYS A 172 -36.27 -63.43 78.25
CA LYS A 172 -35.39 -63.51 79.43
C LYS A 172 -35.01 -64.96 79.80
N VAL A 173 -35.85 -65.94 79.44
CA VAL A 173 -35.68 -67.35 79.82
C VAL A 173 -35.10 -68.18 78.66
N VAL A 174 -35.47 -67.88 77.40
CA VAL A 174 -35.03 -68.64 76.22
C VAL A 174 -34.41 -67.70 75.18
N PRO A 175 -33.13 -67.90 74.82
CA PRO A 175 -32.50 -67.15 73.72
C PRO A 175 -33.14 -67.51 72.37
N GLY A 176 -33.44 -66.50 71.56
CA GLY A 176 -33.93 -66.64 70.19
C GLY A 176 -32.85 -67.14 69.24
N ILE A 177 -33.25 -67.59 68.05
CA ILE A 177 -32.36 -68.20 67.04
C ILE A 177 -31.21 -67.24 66.66
N TYR A 178 -31.45 -65.93 66.72
CA TYR A 178 -30.50 -64.89 66.38
C TYR A 178 -29.60 -64.43 67.54
N ASN A 179 -29.77 -64.98 68.76
CA ASN A 179 -28.99 -64.67 69.96
C ASN A 179 -28.39 -65.94 70.58
N SER A 180 -27.45 -66.57 69.86
CA SER A 180 -26.79 -67.78 70.34
C SER A 180 -25.86 -67.48 71.52
N LYS A 181 -25.91 -68.30 72.57
CA LYS A 181 -25.02 -68.29 73.74
C LYS A 181 -23.53 -68.50 73.42
N TYR A 182 -23.20 -68.89 72.19
CA TYR A 182 -21.84 -69.09 71.71
C TYR A 182 -21.28 -67.88 70.96
N LEU A 183 -22.08 -66.82 70.74
CA LEU A 183 -21.64 -65.58 70.10
C LEU A 183 -21.38 -64.52 71.16
N GLU A 184 -20.30 -63.76 70.99
CA GLU A 184 -19.93 -62.65 71.90
C GLU A 184 -20.95 -61.50 71.84
N ALA A 185 -21.63 -61.34 70.71
CA ALA A 185 -22.67 -60.34 70.51
C ALA A 185 -23.87 -60.95 69.75
N PRO A 186 -25.09 -60.47 70.01
CA PRO A 186 -26.27 -60.84 69.25
C PRO A 186 -26.08 -60.48 67.77
N LYS A 187 -26.62 -61.29 66.85
CA LYS A 187 -26.57 -60.98 65.41
C LYS A 187 -27.36 -59.72 65.11
N GLU A 188 -27.03 -59.01 64.03
CA GLU A 188 -27.69 -57.76 63.61
C GLU A 188 -29.22 -57.88 63.60
N MET A 189 -29.75 -59.02 63.15
CA MET A 189 -31.20 -59.30 63.16
C MET A 189 -31.82 -59.34 64.56
N GLU A 190 -31.13 -59.88 65.57
CA GLU A 190 -31.62 -59.89 66.95
C GLU A 190 -31.71 -58.46 67.51
N ILE A 191 -30.76 -57.59 67.15
CA ILE A 191 -30.74 -56.20 67.57
C ILE A 191 -31.94 -55.45 66.97
N ILE A 192 -32.19 -55.64 65.67
CA ILE A 192 -33.33 -55.05 64.96
C ILE A 192 -34.65 -55.59 65.54
N LEU A 193 -34.76 -56.90 65.75
CA LEU A 193 -35.94 -57.54 66.34
C LEU A 193 -36.31 -56.94 67.71
N ARG A 194 -35.32 -56.60 68.55
CA ARG A 194 -35.53 -55.94 69.85
C ARG A 194 -36.00 -54.50 69.76
N THR A 195 -35.63 -53.77 68.71
CA THR A 195 -36.00 -52.35 68.52
C THR A 195 -37.31 -52.19 67.77
N THR A 196 -37.64 -53.13 66.88
CA THR A 196 -38.89 -53.11 66.09
C THR A 196 -40.11 -53.28 66.99
N LYS A 197 -41.12 -52.40 66.83
CA LYS A 197 -42.42 -52.54 67.50
C LYS A 197 -43.34 -53.41 66.65
N PHE A 198 -43.97 -54.41 67.25
CA PHE A 198 -45.01 -55.21 66.60
C PHE A 198 -46.24 -54.34 66.26
N GLU A 199 -46.59 -54.25 64.98
CA GLU A 199 -47.75 -53.49 64.49
C GLU A 199 -48.89 -54.45 64.10
N LEU A 200 -50.09 -54.22 64.64
CA LEU A 200 -51.32 -54.89 64.22
C LEU A 200 -51.77 -54.34 62.85
N PRO A 201 -52.25 -55.18 61.91
CA PRO A 201 -52.60 -54.72 60.56
C PRO A 201 -53.75 -53.70 60.58
N SER A 202 -53.44 -52.46 60.20
CA SER A 202 -54.41 -51.36 60.03
C SER A 202 -55.00 -51.34 58.61
N LYS A 203 -56.32 -51.15 58.49
CA LYS A 203 -57.05 -51.05 57.21
C LYS A 203 -56.65 -49.78 56.45
N LYS A 204 -56.08 -49.93 55.26
CA LYS A 204 -55.70 -48.81 54.38
C LYS A 204 -56.93 -48.07 53.84
N VAL A 205 -57.02 -46.76 54.12
CA VAL A 205 -57.93 -45.82 53.45
C VAL A 205 -57.20 -45.24 52.22
N LYS A 206 -57.90 -45.17 51.07
CA LYS A 206 -57.36 -44.67 49.80
C LYS A 206 -57.23 -43.13 49.81
N PRO A 207 -56.13 -42.55 49.29
CA PRO A 207 -55.99 -41.09 49.22
C PRO A 207 -56.73 -40.50 48.01
N THR A 208 -57.46 -39.42 48.27
CA THR A 208 -58.14 -38.58 47.28
C THR A 208 -57.13 -37.67 46.58
N ARG A 209 -57.09 -37.76 45.26
CA ARG A 209 -56.23 -36.99 44.35
C ARG A 209 -56.79 -35.58 44.17
N ASN A 210 -56.11 -34.55 44.66
CA ASN A 210 -56.34 -33.17 44.21
C ASN A 210 -55.04 -32.37 44.32
N GLN A 211 -54.48 -32.01 43.15
CA GLN A 211 -53.73 -30.78 42.89
C GLN A 211 -53.23 -30.83 41.45
N LYS A 212 -53.80 -29.96 40.61
CA LYS A 212 -53.12 -29.36 39.45
C LYS A 212 -53.73 -27.98 39.26
N ASP A 213 -53.24 -27.03 40.04
CA ASP A 213 -53.29 -25.63 39.65
C ASP A 213 -52.36 -25.50 38.43
N GLN A 214 -52.95 -25.10 37.31
CA GLN A 214 -52.22 -24.74 36.10
C GLN A 214 -52.02 -23.23 36.10
N ASP A 215 -50.80 -22.81 36.39
CA ASP A 215 -50.35 -21.44 36.18
C ASP A 215 -50.36 -21.13 34.67
N ILE A 216 -51.33 -20.33 34.23
CA ILE A 216 -51.32 -19.66 32.92
C ILE A 216 -51.32 -18.16 33.19
N ALA A 217 -50.14 -17.55 33.35
CA ALA A 217 -49.95 -16.11 33.12
C ALA A 217 -48.46 -15.73 33.19
N THR A 218 -47.67 -16.19 32.22
CA THR A 218 -46.44 -15.47 31.83
C THR A 218 -46.24 -15.70 30.35
N LEU A 219 -46.78 -14.77 29.55
CA LEU A 219 -46.52 -14.73 28.12
C LEU A 219 -45.05 -14.36 27.93
N THR A 220 -44.19 -15.36 27.79
CA THR A 220 -42.78 -15.15 27.47
C THR A 220 -42.68 -14.46 26.11
N LYS A 221 -41.82 -13.44 25.99
CA LYS A 221 -41.52 -12.72 24.72
C LYS A 221 -41.14 -13.65 23.55
N PHE A 222 -40.77 -14.90 23.85
CA PHE A 222 -40.42 -15.92 22.88
C PHE A 222 -41.41 -17.08 22.97
N LEU A 223 -41.99 -17.43 21.82
CA LEU A 223 -42.83 -18.62 21.66
C LEU A 223 -41.96 -19.90 21.78
N PRO A 224 -42.52 -20.99 22.32
CA PRO A 224 -41.79 -22.25 22.50
C PRO A 224 -41.30 -22.83 21.16
N PRO A 225 -40.17 -23.57 21.15
CA PRO A 225 -39.65 -24.22 19.95
C PRO A 225 -40.66 -25.17 19.32
N LEU A 226 -40.84 -25.04 17.99
CA LEU A 226 -41.60 -25.99 17.19
C LEU A 226 -40.88 -27.35 17.23
N LYS A 227 -41.57 -28.37 17.70
CA LYS A 227 -41.06 -29.73 17.81
C LYS A 227 -41.22 -30.40 16.43
N SER A 228 -40.12 -30.50 15.69
CA SER A 228 -39.96 -31.20 14.40
C SER A 228 -40.52 -30.54 13.13
N LYS A 229 -40.00 -30.96 11.96
CA LYS A 229 -40.39 -30.48 10.63
C LYS A 229 -41.80 -31.02 10.30
N PRO A 230 -42.80 -30.14 10.06
CA PRO A 230 -44.13 -30.60 9.65
C PRO A 230 -44.06 -31.28 8.27
N GLN A 231 -44.88 -32.31 8.08
CA GLN A 231 -44.93 -33.09 6.85
C GLN A 231 -45.38 -32.20 5.67
N GLY A 232 -44.59 -32.16 4.59
CA GLY A 232 -44.85 -31.37 3.39
C GLY A 232 -43.64 -30.53 2.93
N PRO A 233 -43.81 -29.66 1.91
CA PRO A 233 -42.75 -28.78 1.40
C PRO A 233 -42.52 -27.56 2.30
N PHE A 234 -42.70 -27.71 3.62
CA PHE A 234 -42.51 -26.65 4.59
C PHE A 234 -41.05 -26.53 5.00
N ARG A 235 -40.62 -25.29 5.23
CA ARG A 235 -39.26 -24.95 5.71
C ARG A 235 -39.03 -25.54 7.10
N THR A 236 -37.78 -25.82 7.44
CA THR A 236 -37.46 -26.39 8.76
C THR A 236 -37.78 -25.38 9.87
N PRO A 237 -38.08 -25.84 11.10
CA PRO A 237 -38.29 -24.96 12.24
C PRO A 237 -37.17 -23.93 12.48
N GLU A 238 -35.93 -24.30 12.12
CA GLU A 238 -34.75 -23.44 12.21
C GLU A 238 -34.75 -22.34 11.14
N ASP A 239 -35.06 -22.68 9.89
CA ASP A 239 -35.17 -21.71 8.79
C ASP A 239 -36.27 -20.67 9.04
N VAL A 240 -37.42 -21.12 9.57
CA VAL A 240 -38.54 -20.24 9.91
C VAL A 240 -38.16 -19.29 11.05
N ARG A 241 -37.38 -19.78 12.04
CA ARG A 241 -36.84 -18.93 13.11
C ARG A 241 -35.86 -17.90 12.56
N TYR A 242 -34.93 -18.32 11.71
CA TYR A 242 -33.99 -17.41 11.07
C TYR A 242 -34.71 -16.35 10.24
N GLN A 243 -35.74 -16.73 9.48
CA GLN A 243 -36.53 -15.80 8.68
C GLN A 243 -37.34 -14.82 9.53
N ARG A 244 -37.91 -15.26 10.66
CA ARG A 244 -38.69 -14.41 11.58
C ARG A 244 -37.84 -13.37 12.31
N TYR A 245 -36.64 -13.76 12.73
CA TYR A 245 -35.74 -12.88 13.49
C TYR A 245 -34.65 -12.26 12.62
N ARG A 246 -34.74 -12.39 11.28
CA ARG A 246 -33.84 -11.72 10.35
C ARG A 246 -34.02 -10.21 10.55
N PRO A 247 -32.95 -9.47 10.91
CA PRO A 247 -33.05 -8.02 11.02
C PRO A 247 -33.50 -7.46 9.66
N LEU A 248 -34.50 -6.58 9.71
CA LEU A 248 -34.94 -5.85 8.53
C LEU A 248 -33.73 -5.11 7.98
N LYS A 249 -33.35 -5.40 6.74
CA LYS A 249 -32.40 -4.58 5.99
C LYS A 249 -33.23 -3.49 5.33
N PRO A 250 -33.20 -2.24 5.83
CA PRO A 250 -33.91 -1.16 5.18
C PRO A 250 -33.38 -1.03 3.74
N SER A 251 -34.21 -0.56 2.82
CA SER A 251 -33.68 -0.19 1.49
C SER A 251 -32.59 0.88 1.65
N LEU A 252 -31.66 0.98 0.69
CA LEU A 252 -30.55 1.96 0.73
C LEU A 252 -31.05 3.39 1.04
N ARG A 253 -32.27 3.72 0.58
CA ARG A 253 -32.98 4.98 0.83
C ARG A 253 -33.35 5.25 2.29
N CYS A 254 -33.52 4.21 3.10
CA CYS A 254 -33.80 4.30 4.54
C CYS A 254 -32.53 4.17 5.40
N GLU A 255 -31.44 3.62 4.87
CA GLU A 255 -30.17 3.52 5.60
C GLU A 255 -29.38 4.82 5.58
N THR A 256 -29.46 5.60 4.49
CA THR A 256 -28.77 6.89 4.38
C THR A 256 -29.67 8.04 4.83
N ASP A 257 -29.14 8.96 5.62
CA ASP A 257 -29.79 10.24 5.96
C ASP A 257 -30.17 11.00 4.67
N PHE A 258 -31.25 11.79 4.71
CA PHE A 258 -31.72 12.57 3.55
C PHE A 258 -30.63 13.51 3.02
N PHE A 259 -29.79 14.04 3.91
CA PHE A 259 -28.67 14.94 3.59
C PHE A 259 -27.31 14.21 3.52
N ALA A 260 -27.27 12.89 3.42
CA ALA A 260 -26.03 12.13 3.43
C ALA A 260 -25.03 12.62 2.37
N THR A 261 -25.50 12.98 1.17
CA THR A 261 -24.64 13.52 0.11
C THR A 261 -24.05 14.88 0.43
N GLU A 262 -24.78 15.74 1.14
CA GLU A 262 -24.29 17.07 1.54
C GLU A 262 -23.27 16.94 2.66
N LYS A 263 -23.57 16.14 3.69
CA LYS A 263 -22.64 15.83 4.79
C LYS A 263 -21.34 15.23 4.27
N MET A 264 -21.41 14.27 3.35
CA MET A 264 -20.20 13.68 2.72
C MET A 264 -19.36 14.71 1.96
N ARG A 265 -20.00 15.72 1.32
CA ARG A 265 -19.26 16.80 0.64
C ARG A 265 -18.59 17.74 1.63
N GLU A 266 -19.24 18.03 2.75
CA GLU A 266 -18.67 18.85 3.83
C GLU A 266 -17.47 18.14 4.48
N GLU A 267 -17.60 16.84 4.76
CA GLU A 267 -16.51 16.01 5.28
C GLU A 267 -15.31 15.98 4.33
N LEU A 268 -15.55 15.83 3.02
CA LEU A 268 -14.48 15.87 2.01
C LEU A 268 -13.77 17.22 1.98
N LYS A 269 -14.51 18.34 2.05
CA LYS A 269 -13.91 19.69 2.13
C LYS A 269 -13.07 19.86 3.39
N LEU A 270 -13.53 19.33 4.52
CA LEU A 270 -12.79 19.37 5.78
C LEU A 270 -11.51 18.53 5.68
N GLN A 271 -11.57 17.34 5.09
CA GLN A 271 -10.39 16.51 4.84
C GLN A 271 -9.39 17.21 3.91
N GLU A 272 -9.85 17.75 2.78
CA GLU A 272 -9.01 18.53 1.87
C GLU A 272 -8.37 19.76 2.54
N TRP A 273 -9.05 20.35 3.53
CA TRP A 273 -8.51 21.46 4.31
C TRP A 273 -7.46 21.01 5.32
N VAL A 274 -7.70 19.90 6.03
CA VAL A 274 -6.73 19.30 6.97
C VAL A 274 -5.47 18.83 6.25
N ASP A 275 -5.63 18.25 5.06
CA ASP A 275 -4.53 17.72 4.26
C ASP A 275 -3.81 18.80 3.43
N ARG A 276 -4.23 20.06 3.53
CA ARG A 276 -3.66 21.18 2.78
C ARG A 276 -2.29 21.58 3.34
N ILE A 277 -1.24 21.31 2.56
CA ILE A 277 0.15 21.68 2.91
C ILE A 277 0.45 23.16 2.56
N HIS A 278 -0.33 23.78 1.66
CA HIS A 278 -0.13 25.17 1.24
C HIS A 278 -1.46 25.86 0.88
N ASP A 279 -1.64 27.13 1.28
CA ASP A 279 -2.90 27.87 1.12
C ASP A 279 -3.19 28.32 -0.32
N ASP A 280 -2.16 28.49 -1.14
CA ASP A 280 -2.33 28.83 -2.55
C ASP A 280 -3.07 27.74 -3.33
N THR A 281 -4.26 28.08 -3.83
CA THR A 281 -4.98 27.29 -4.81
C THR A 281 -4.14 27.07 -6.07
N PHE A 282 -3.97 25.82 -6.49
CA PHE A 282 -3.30 25.47 -7.74
C PHE A 282 -4.08 26.07 -8.93
N LYS A 283 -3.58 27.18 -9.47
CA LYS A 283 -4.11 27.79 -10.69
C LYS A 283 -3.54 27.07 -11.91
N SER A 284 -4.22 26.01 -12.33
CA SER A 284 -3.98 25.36 -13.63
C SER A 284 -4.31 26.35 -14.76
N GLY A 285 -3.29 26.87 -15.45
CA GLY A 285 -3.46 27.41 -16.80
C GLY A 285 -3.74 28.91 -16.94
N VAL A 286 -3.10 29.78 -16.17
CA VAL A 286 -3.06 31.22 -16.52
C VAL A 286 -1.71 31.54 -17.18
N CYS A 287 -1.72 31.74 -18.51
CA CYS A 287 -0.59 32.37 -19.21
C CYS A 287 -0.40 33.76 -18.60
N ARG A 288 0.70 33.96 -17.87
CA ARG A 288 1.14 35.32 -17.55
C ARG A 288 1.50 35.97 -18.88
N ASP A 289 0.77 37.01 -19.23
CA ASP A 289 1.04 37.86 -20.39
C ASP A 289 2.40 38.53 -20.16
N LYS A 290 3.48 37.84 -20.53
CA LYS A 290 4.83 38.38 -20.44
C LYS A 290 4.98 39.30 -21.63
N HIS A 291 4.84 40.60 -21.38
CA HIS A 291 5.24 41.62 -22.33
C HIS A 291 6.72 41.41 -22.67
N TYR A 292 7.00 40.89 -23.87
CA TYR A 292 8.34 40.78 -24.40
C TYR A 292 8.78 42.18 -24.85
N PRO A 293 9.84 42.77 -24.27
CA PRO A 293 10.37 44.01 -24.80
C PRO A 293 10.89 43.78 -26.23
N ARG A 294 10.48 44.65 -27.16
CA ARG A 294 10.86 44.65 -28.57
C ARG A 294 12.38 44.91 -28.69
N MET A 295 13.16 43.85 -28.89
CA MET A 295 14.60 43.92 -29.15
C MET A 295 14.88 44.04 -30.65
N LEU A 296 14.49 45.16 -31.27
CA LEU A 296 14.96 45.52 -32.60
C LEU A 296 15.01 47.05 -32.69
N VAL A 297 16.23 47.57 -32.85
CA VAL A 297 16.62 48.99 -32.98
C VAL A 297 16.88 49.70 -31.64
N GLY A 298 18.11 49.55 -31.15
CA GLY A 298 18.75 50.44 -30.18
C GLY A 298 20.23 50.55 -30.54
N GLU A 299 20.75 51.78 -30.59
CA GLU A 299 22.09 52.16 -31.06
C GLU A 299 23.23 51.77 -30.11
N GLU A 300 23.10 50.68 -29.35
CA GLU A 300 24.15 50.26 -28.42
C GLU A 300 25.08 49.22 -29.06
N PRO A 301 26.42 49.37 -28.90
CA PRO A 301 27.39 48.46 -29.49
C PRO A 301 27.19 47.02 -28.96
N TYR A 302 27.24 46.05 -29.87
CA TYR A 302 27.08 44.63 -29.60
C TYR A 302 28.03 44.15 -28.48
N ILE A 303 27.46 43.77 -27.33
CA ILE A 303 28.19 43.14 -26.23
C ILE A 303 28.09 41.62 -26.40
N GLU A 304 29.23 40.93 -26.42
CA GLU A 304 29.28 39.47 -26.54
C GLU A 304 28.48 38.75 -25.43
N PRO A 305 27.73 37.66 -25.74
CA PRO A 305 26.86 36.98 -24.78
C PRO A 305 27.60 36.29 -23.63
N THR A 306 28.92 36.26 -23.68
CA THR A 306 29.79 35.69 -22.65
C THR A 306 29.86 36.55 -21.39
N LYS A 307 29.51 37.85 -21.50
CA LYS A 307 29.54 38.81 -20.39
C LYS A 307 28.14 39.29 -19.95
N LEU A 308 27.07 38.90 -20.64
CA LEU A 308 25.70 39.17 -20.20
C LEU A 308 25.33 38.20 -19.05
N GLU A 309 25.66 38.63 -17.84
CA GLU A 309 24.90 38.36 -16.63
C GLU A 309 24.63 36.88 -16.27
N ARG A 310 25.69 36.09 -16.06
CA ARG A 310 25.59 35.02 -15.03
C ARG A 310 25.53 35.60 -13.61
N ALA A 311 25.99 36.85 -13.44
CA ALA A 311 25.95 37.57 -12.18
C ALA A 311 24.51 37.97 -11.79
N ALA A 312 23.72 38.58 -12.68
CA ALA A 312 22.40 39.13 -12.31
C ALA A 312 21.33 38.08 -11.96
N LEU A 313 21.45 36.84 -12.45
CA LEU A 313 20.50 35.75 -12.11
C LEU A 313 20.76 35.12 -10.73
N ARG A 314 21.94 35.33 -10.14
CA ARG A 314 22.31 34.85 -8.79
C ARG A 314 22.71 35.95 -7.82
N GLU A 315 22.74 37.21 -8.25
CA GLU A 315 22.98 38.32 -7.34
C GLU A 315 21.77 38.48 -6.41
N PRO A 316 21.95 38.35 -5.09
CA PRO A 316 20.87 38.56 -4.16
C PRO A 316 20.42 40.01 -4.27
N ASN A 317 19.11 40.22 -4.43
CA ASN A 317 18.53 41.54 -4.59
C ASN A 317 18.68 42.32 -3.27
N LYS A 318 19.79 43.06 -3.13
CA LYS A 318 20.20 43.75 -1.88
C LYS A 318 19.15 44.73 -1.34
N LYS A 319 18.22 45.17 -2.21
CA LYS A 319 17.08 46.03 -1.83
C LYS A 319 16.05 45.31 -0.93
N GLN A 320 16.10 43.99 -0.82
CA GLN A 320 15.20 43.18 0.01
C GLN A 320 15.81 42.77 1.36
N TRP A 321 17.03 43.21 1.66
CA TRP A 321 17.75 42.83 2.88
C TRP A 321 17.38 43.78 4.01
N VAL A 322 16.99 43.22 5.15
CA VAL A 322 16.62 44.00 6.35
C VAL A 322 17.86 44.52 7.09
N ASP A 323 19.00 43.82 6.98
CA ASP A 323 20.30 44.19 7.57
C ASP A 323 21.46 43.83 6.61
N GLU A 324 22.58 44.58 6.69
CA GLU A 324 23.79 44.33 5.87
C GLU A 324 24.59 43.09 6.31
N LYS A 325 24.29 42.52 7.48
CA LYS A 325 24.98 41.35 8.02
C LYS A 325 24.39 40.08 7.39
N GLY A 326 25.18 39.38 6.58
CA GLY A 326 24.81 38.07 6.05
C GLY A 326 24.49 37.07 7.15
N PHE A 327 23.61 36.11 6.84
CA PHE A 327 23.24 35.02 7.76
C PHE A 327 24.51 34.30 8.26
N ARG A 328 24.76 34.33 9.57
CA ARG A 328 25.76 33.46 10.19
C ARG A 328 25.11 32.10 10.44
N SER A 329 25.57 31.04 9.78
CA SER A 329 25.12 29.70 10.11
C SER A 329 25.61 29.35 11.52
N LEU A 330 24.69 29.01 12.41
CA LEU A 330 25.03 28.50 13.76
C LEU A 330 25.62 27.08 13.70
N VAL A 331 25.48 26.43 12.54
CA VAL A 331 26.02 25.11 12.25
C VAL A 331 27.22 25.28 11.32
N HIS A 332 28.37 24.77 11.73
CA HIS A 332 29.54 24.54 10.87
C HIS A 332 29.13 23.85 9.56
N GLY A 333 29.56 24.43 8.44
CA GLY A 333 29.35 23.83 7.12
C GLY A 333 29.93 22.41 7.09
N ILE A 334 29.17 21.47 6.52
CA ILE A 334 29.67 20.11 6.30
C ILE A 334 30.78 20.20 5.24
N PRO A 335 32.03 19.81 5.54
CA PRO A 335 33.18 20.03 4.66
C PRO A 335 33.04 19.42 3.26
N GLU A 336 32.21 18.39 3.11
CA GLU A 336 31.90 17.76 1.83
C GLU A 336 31.10 18.67 0.89
N PHE A 337 30.26 19.56 1.41
CA PHE A 337 29.44 20.47 0.59
C PHE A 337 30.19 21.72 0.16
N ASP A 338 31.20 22.16 0.91
CA ASP A 338 32.11 23.24 0.49
C ASP A 338 33.07 22.79 -0.63
N LYS A 339 33.16 21.48 -0.88
CA LYS A 339 33.96 20.86 -1.96
C LYS A 339 33.17 20.61 -3.24
N PHE A 340 31.84 20.80 -3.22
CA PHE A 340 31.04 20.77 -4.44
C PHE A 340 31.43 22.00 -5.28
N GLU A 341 31.96 21.75 -6.48
CA GLU A 341 32.53 22.71 -7.46
C GLU A 341 34.07 22.85 -7.49
N THR A 342 34.82 22.48 -6.45
CA THR A 342 36.31 22.50 -6.48
C THR A 342 36.94 21.17 -6.93
N THR A 343 36.24 20.06 -6.72
CA THR A 343 36.75 18.69 -7.00
C THR A 343 36.40 18.15 -8.40
N TYR A 344 35.59 18.87 -9.17
CA TYR A 344 35.34 18.54 -10.58
C TYR A 344 36.45 19.14 -11.46
N VAL A 345 37.70 18.73 -11.23
CA VAL A 345 38.73 18.80 -12.26
C VAL A 345 38.39 17.71 -13.28
N GLU A 346 38.40 18.09 -14.55
CA GLU A 346 38.05 17.23 -15.68
C GLU A 346 38.70 15.84 -15.57
N PRO A 347 37.97 14.73 -15.79
CA PRO A 347 38.60 13.44 -15.93
C PRO A 347 39.38 13.43 -17.24
N HIS A 348 40.69 13.70 -17.17
CA HIS A 348 41.61 13.36 -18.24
C HIS A 348 41.52 11.86 -18.48
N PHE A 349 40.83 11.49 -19.56
CA PHE A 349 40.84 10.14 -20.10
C PHE A 349 42.26 9.79 -20.54
N TYR A 350 42.98 9.01 -19.73
CA TYR A 350 44.16 8.29 -20.19
C TYR A 350 43.69 7.13 -21.07
N TYR A 351 43.85 7.28 -22.39
CA TYR A 351 43.92 6.13 -23.28
C TYR A 351 45.28 5.46 -23.05
N SER A 352 45.25 4.28 -22.44
CA SER A 352 46.37 3.34 -22.43
C SER A 352 46.45 2.69 -23.81
N THR A 353 47.45 3.07 -24.59
CA THR A 353 47.91 2.27 -25.74
C THR A 353 48.74 1.10 -25.22
N SER A 354 48.32 -0.11 -25.59
CA SER A 354 49.18 -1.30 -25.63
C SER A 354 49.36 -1.71 -27.08
#